data_AF-A0A078I8I0-F1
#
_entry.id   AF-A0A078I8I0-F1
#
_cell.length_a   1.000
_cell.length_b   1.000
_cell.length_c   1.000
_cell.angle_alpha   90.00
_cell.angle_beta   90.00
_cell.angle_gamma   90.00
#
_symmetry.space_group_name_H-M   'P 1'
#
loop_
_entity.id
_entity.type
_entity.pdbx_description
1 polymer ?
#
loop_
_entity_poly.entity_id
_entity_poly.type
_entity_poly.pdbx_seq_one_letter_code
_entity_poly.pdbx_strand_id
1 'polypeptide(L)' 'MKLGFDAKSNINRVLESWRSSDDPSSGEITYGVERHELVQSVIRKKGMPTFRRLKMRVEISPT' A
#
# COMPACT_ATOMS: atom_id res chain seq x y z
N MET A 1 11.39 5.93 5.16
CA MET A 1 10.88 5.14 4.00
C MET A 1 9.73 5.89 3.34
N LYS A 2 9.44 5.61 2.07
CA LYS A 2 8.25 6.13 1.36
C LYS A 2 7.30 4.96 1.07
N LEU A 3 5.99 5.17 1.24
CA LEU A 3 4.94 4.20 0.91
C LEU A 3 4.12 4.71 -0.27
N GLY A 4 3.74 3.82 -1.19
CA GLY A 4 3.00 4.16 -2.39
C GLY A 4 3.88 4.38 -3.62
N PHE A 5 3.31 5.05 -4.60
CA PHE A 5 3.89 5.12 -5.94
C PHE A 5 4.90 6.25 -6.11
N ASP A 6 6.04 5.91 -6.68
CA ASP A 6 7.06 6.84 -7.13
C ASP A 6 6.99 7.00 -8.66
N ALA A 7 6.59 8.19 -9.11
CA ALA A 7 6.37 8.45 -10.53
C ALA A 7 7.65 8.54 -11.36
N LYS A 8 8.78 8.89 -10.73
CA LYS A 8 10.05 8.97 -11.44
C LYS A 8 10.61 7.58 -11.71
N SER A 9 10.49 6.67 -10.74
CA SER A 9 11.02 5.31 -10.85
C SER A 9 10.00 4.26 -11.31
N ASN A 10 8.72 4.62 -11.43
CA ASN A 10 7.61 3.70 -11.72
C ASN A 10 7.53 2.53 -10.73
N ILE A 11 7.84 2.77 -9.44
CA ILE A 11 7.82 1.73 -8.40
C ILE A 11 6.65 2.00 -7.46
N ASN A 12 5.83 0.97 -7.20
CA ASN A 12 4.85 1.01 -6.12
C ASN A 12 5.39 0.29 -4.88
N ARG A 13 5.58 1.02 -3.79
CA ARG A 13 6.03 0.46 -2.51
C ARG A 13 4.82 0.10 -1.67
N VAL A 14 4.72 -1.16 -1.24
CA VAL A 14 3.65 -1.70 -0.39
C VAL A 14 4.24 -2.32 0.87
N LEU A 15 3.43 -2.46 1.90
CA LEU A 15 3.75 -3.28 3.06
C LEU A 15 3.17 -4.68 2.84
N GLU A 16 3.96 -5.69 3.19
CA GLU A 16 3.55 -7.08 3.23
C GLU A 16 3.63 -7.57 4.67
N SER A 17 2.58 -8.22 5.15
CA SER A 17 2.55 -8.79 6.49
C SER A 17 3.56 -9.92 6.60
N TRP A 18 4.06 -10.18 7.80
CA TRP A 18 4.68 -11.46 8.11
C TRP A 18 3.66 -12.59 8.08
N ARG A 19 4.16 -13.82 7.86
CA ARG A 19 3.32 -15.02 7.87
C ARG A 19 2.77 -15.30 9.27
N SER A 20 3.56 -15.03 10.31
CA SER A 20 3.15 -15.06 11.72
C SER A 20 4.04 -14.12 12.56
N SER A 21 3.83 -14.07 13.88
CA SER A 21 4.68 -13.29 14.79
C SER A 21 6.15 -13.72 14.75
N ASP A 22 6.39 -15.01 14.50
CA ASP A 22 7.71 -15.65 14.62
C ASP A 22 8.31 -16.02 13.25
N ASP A 23 7.54 -15.93 12.17
CA ASP A 23 7.98 -16.20 10.80
C ASP A 23 7.93 -14.93 9.94
N PRO A 24 9.07 -14.28 9.68
CA PRO A 24 9.15 -13.04 8.91
C PRO A 24 8.95 -13.23 7.40
N SER A 25 8.70 -14.47 6.94
CA SER A 25 8.35 -14.74 5.55
C SER A 25 7.06 -14.03 5.14
N SER A 26 6.87 -13.86 3.83
CA SER A 26 5.69 -13.20 3.25
C SER A 26 4.37 -13.85 3.71
N GLY A 27 3.52 -13.04 4.32
CA GLY A 27 2.17 -13.40 4.73
C GLY A 27 1.12 -13.12 3.66
N GLU A 28 -0.14 -13.22 4.04
CA GLU A 28 -1.26 -13.14 3.08
C GLU A 28 -1.84 -11.73 2.94
N ILE A 29 -1.40 -10.77 3.77
CA ILE A 29 -1.97 -9.43 3.86
C ILE A 29 -1.00 -8.40 3.28
N THR A 30 -1.51 -7.52 2.42
CA THR A 30 -0.75 -6.38 1.92
C THR A 30 -1.49 -5.07 2.20
N TYR A 31 -0.72 -4.01 2.43
CA TYR A 31 -1.22 -2.64 2.58
C TYR A 31 -0.50 -1.72 1.60
N GLY A 32 -1.27 -0.97 0.83
CA GLY A 32 -0.69 -0.10 -0.21
C GLY A 32 -1.59 1.06 -0.59
N VAL A 33 -1.02 1.93 -1.42
CA VAL A 33 -1.73 3.05 -2.05
C VAL A 33 -2.08 2.64 -3.48
N GLU A 34 -3.36 2.68 -3.81
CA GLU A 34 -3.86 2.48 -5.18
C GLU A 34 -4.23 3.85 -5.78
N ARG A 35 -3.83 4.08 -7.04
CA ARG A 35 -4.10 5.31 -7.80
C ARG A 35 -5.04 4.99 -8.96
N HIS A 36 -6.30 4.69 -8.62
CA HIS A 36 -7.39 4.64 -9.60
C HIS A 36 -7.88 6.07 -9.86
N GLU A 37 -9.18 6.30 -9.97
CA GLU A 37 -9.78 7.63 -10.12
C GLU A 37 -9.49 8.55 -8.90
N LEU A 38 -9.38 7.96 -7.71
CA LEU A 38 -8.96 8.63 -6.48
C LEU A 38 -7.87 7.82 -5.79
N VAL A 39 -6.94 8.53 -5.13
CA VAL A 39 -5.92 7.90 -4.30
C VAL A 39 -6.55 7.31 -3.04
N GLN A 40 -6.38 6.01 -2.84
CA GLN A 40 -7.00 5.24 -1.75
C GLN A 40 -5.99 4.29 -1.11
N SER A 41 -6.15 4.04 0.19
CA SER A 41 -5.32 3.04 0.89
C SER A 41 -6.14 1.78 0.98
N VAL A 42 -5.52 0.68 0.62
CA VAL A 42 -6.20 -0.60 0.49
C VAL A 42 -5.45 -1.64 1.26
N ILE A 43 -6.19 -2.42 2.06
CA ILE A 43 -5.70 -3.68 2.60
C ILE A 43 -6.25 -4.78 1.71
N ARG A 44 -5.37 -5.70 1.32
CA ARG A 44 -5.75 -6.90 0.55
C ARG A 44 -5.37 -8.14 1.33
N LYS A 45 -6.19 -9.18 1.23
CA LYS A 45 -5.88 -10.54 1.72
C LYS A 45 -5.91 -11.49 0.53
N LYS A 46 -4.82 -12.21 0.27
CA LYS A 46 -4.64 -13.09 -0.91
C LYS A 46 -5.00 -12.38 -2.23
N GLY A 47 -4.61 -11.11 -2.34
CA GLY A 47 -4.91 -10.30 -3.51
C GLY A 47 -6.36 -9.80 -3.61
N MET A 48 -7.26 -10.11 -2.69
CA MET A 48 -8.62 -9.57 -2.66
C MET A 48 -8.71 -8.36 -1.72
N PRO A 49 -9.31 -7.23 -2.14
CA PRO A 49 -9.45 -6.05 -1.27
C PRO A 49 -10.41 -6.34 -0.12
N THR A 50 -9.95 -6.16 1.12
CA THR A 50 -10.76 -6.37 2.33
C THR A 50 -11.16 -5.06 3.00
N PHE A 51 -10.35 -4.01 2.84
CA PHE A 51 -10.63 -2.69 3.40
C PHE A 51 -10.15 -1.60 2.45
N ARG A 52 -10.94 -0.53 2.35
CA ARG A 52 -10.61 0.69 1.59
C ARG A 52 -10.86 1.90 2.46
N ARG A 53 -9.88 2.80 2.53
CA ARG A 53 -10.07 4.16 3.04
C ARG A 53 -10.09 5.13 1.87
N LEU A 54 -11.24 5.78 1.69
CA LEU A 54 -11.42 6.80 0.69
C LEU A 54 -10.84 8.14 1.17
N LYS A 55 -10.29 8.91 0.23
CA LYS A 55 -9.75 10.26 0.43
C LYS A 55 -8.55 10.28 1.40
N MET A 56 -7.36 10.12 0.85
CA MET A 56 -6.14 10.50 1.57
C MET A 56 -5.91 12.00 1.49
N ARG A 57 -5.54 12.62 2.61
CA ARG A 57 -4.88 13.93 2.57
C ARG A 57 -3.44 13.68 2.12
N VAL A 58 -3.16 13.91 0.84
CA VAL A 58 -1.82 13.85 0.29
C VAL A 58 -1.25 15.26 0.40
N GLU A 59 -0.34 15.48 1.35
CA GLU A 59 0.47 16.69 1.40
C GLU A 59 1.59 16.52 0.38
N ILE A 60 1.38 17.07 -0.81
CA ILE A 60 2.41 17.13 -1.83
C ILE A 60 3.33 18.27 -1.44
N SER A 61 4.47 17.97 -0.81
CA SER A 61 5.53 18.97 -0.65
C SER A 61 6.02 19.34 -2.07
N PRO A 62 5.92 20.60 -2.50
CA PRO A 62 6.50 21.01 -3.77
C PRO A 62 8.03 20.90 -3.65
N THR A 63 8.65 20.17 -4.57
CA THR A 63 10.08 20.26 -4.87
C THR A 63 10.40 21.54 -5.59
#